data_AF-A0A117SMV4-F1
#
_entry.id   AF-A0A117SMV4-F1
#
_cell.length_a   1.000
_cell.length_b   1.000
_cell.length_c   1.000
_cell.angle_alpha   90.00
_cell.angle_beta   90.00
_cell.angle_gamma   90.00
#
_symmetry.space_group_name_H-M   'P 1'
#
loop_
_entity.id
_entity.type
_entity.pdbx_description
1 polymer ?
#
loop_
_entity_poly.entity_id
_entity_poly.type
_entity_poly.pdbx_seq_one_letter_code
_entity_poly.pdbx_strand_id
1 'polypeptide(L)'
;MANLDFLSVDLGVYITNYLKFGEGLEKPPKIFGVNYFLRDEQGRFLNSKEDKRVWLQWMERRVHGEVSAITTPIGYVPRYEDLRELFRSVLNRDYRLEDYNKQFAIRVDKLLDKIDRIWKIYSEIPTTPRKFFEILEEQKQRLIEAKRAYGDPIPPSRFES
;
A
#
# COMPACT_ATOMS: atom_id res chain seq x y z
N MET A 1 0.05 11.99 -5.71
CA MET A 1 1.37 12.53 -5.33
C MET A 1 1.12 13.73 -4.43
N ALA A 2 2.06 14.10 -3.56
CA ALA A 2 1.87 15.23 -2.64
C ALA A 2 2.17 16.57 -3.33
N ASN A 3 1.50 16.84 -4.46
CA ASN A 3 1.83 17.93 -5.37
C ASN A 3 0.61 18.74 -5.84
N LEU A 4 -0.57 18.56 -5.25
CA LEU A 4 -1.83 19.17 -5.70
C LEU A 4 -1.72 20.70 -5.86
N ASP A 5 -1.13 21.38 -4.88
CA ASP A 5 -0.98 22.84 -4.87
C ASP A 5 0.12 23.36 -5.82
N PHE A 6 0.86 22.46 -6.46
CA PHE A 6 2.04 22.78 -7.29
C PHE A 6 1.87 22.33 -8.75
N LEU A 7 0.70 21.83 -9.13
CA LEU A 7 0.45 21.41 -10.51
C LEU A 7 0.33 22.62 -11.44
N SER A 8 1.23 22.69 -12.42
CA SER A 8 1.22 23.71 -13.48
C SER A 8 0.33 23.34 -14.67
N VAL A 9 -0.25 22.14 -14.64
CA VAL A 9 -1.17 21.61 -15.65
C VAL A 9 -2.38 21.01 -14.95
N ASP A 10 -3.45 20.81 -15.70
CA ASP A 10 -4.62 20.09 -15.22
C ASP A 10 -4.25 18.69 -14.66
N LEU A 11 -4.95 18.25 -13.61
CA LEU A 11 -4.65 17.02 -12.88
C LEU A 11 -4.79 15.76 -13.74
N GLY A 12 -5.79 15.69 -14.62
CA GLY A 12 -5.96 14.55 -15.53
C GLY A 12 -4.86 14.46 -16.57
N VAL A 13 -4.39 15.61 -17.07
CA VAL A 13 -3.21 15.70 -17.95
C VAL A 13 -1.95 15.25 -17.20
N TYR A 14 -1.76 15.71 -15.96
CA TYR A 14 -0.64 15.27 -15.12
C TYR A 14 -0.63 13.73 -14.95
N ILE A 15 -1.77 13.10 -14.64
CA ILE A 15 -1.87 11.64 -14.51
C ILE A 15 -1.54 10.96 -15.84
N THR A 16 -2.07 11.45 -16.94
CA THR A 16 -1.80 10.90 -18.28
C THR A 16 -0.30 10.93 -18.59
N ASN A 17 0.37 12.03 -18.28
CA ASN A 17 1.81 12.16 -18.48
C ASN A 17 2.59 11.20 -17.57
N TYR A 18 2.15 11.02 -16.32
CA TYR A 18 2.78 10.08 -15.39
C TYR A 18 2.68 8.63 -15.87
N LEU A 19 1.52 8.23 -16.43
CA LEU A 19 1.32 6.90 -17.01
C LEU A 19 2.24 6.68 -18.22
N LYS A 20 2.25 7.62 -19.17
CA LYS A 20 3.12 7.57 -20.37
C LYS A 20 4.60 7.53 -20.01
N PHE A 21 5.00 8.29 -19.00
CA PHE A 21 6.37 8.27 -18.50
C PHE A 21 6.75 6.87 -18.01
N GLY A 22 5.88 6.23 -17.22
CA GLY A 22 6.10 4.87 -16.73
C GLY A 22 6.20 3.82 -17.84
N GLU A 23 5.36 3.92 -18.88
CA GLU A 23 5.39 3.03 -20.05
C GLU A 23 6.71 3.10 -20.83
N GLY A 24 7.38 4.25 -20.81
CA GLY A 24 8.67 4.47 -21.48
C GLY A 24 9.90 4.03 -20.68
N LEU A 25 9.75 3.55 -19.44
CA LEU A 25 10.89 3.13 -18.61
C LEU A 25 11.28 1.68 -18.88
N GLU A 26 12.53 1.43 -19.28
CA GLU A 26 13.09 0.07 -19.37
C GLU A 26 13.24 -0.60 -18.00
N LYS A 27 13.54 0.20 -16.97
CA LYS A 27 13.78 -0.25 -15.59
C LYS A 27 13.00 0.63 -14.61
N PRO A 28 11.67 0.45 -14.51
CA PRO A 28 10.85 1.28 -13.64
C PRO A 28 11.19 1.05 -12.16
N PRO A 29 11.27 2.11 -11.34
CA PRO A 29 11.49 1.97 -9.91
C PRO A 29 10.28 1.33 -9.23
N LYS A 30 10.52 0.57 -8.15
CA LYS A 30 9.44 0.08 -7.29
C LYS A 30 8.84 1.25 -6.51
N ILE A 31 7.51 1.37 -6.54
CA ILE A 31 6.76 2.39 -5.79
C ILE A 31 6.23 1.75 -4.50
N PHE A 32 6.47 2.40 -3.37
CA PHE A 32 6.03 1.93 -2.06
C PHE A 32 5.04 2.92 -1.43
N GLY A 33 3.97 2.37 -0.84
CA GLY A 33 3.05 3.12 0.01
C GLY A 33 3.35 2.82 1.48
N VAL A 34 3.47 3.86 2.29
CA VAL A 34 3.75 3.74 3.74
C VAL A 34 2.69 4.43 4.57
N ASN A 35 2.37 3.86 5.73
CA ASN A 35 1.52 4.49 6.73
C ASN A 35 2.09 4.29 8.14
N TYR A 36 2.84 5.29 8.62
CA TYR A 36 3.42 5.29 9.96
C TYR A 36 2.41 5.68 11.06
N PHE A 37 1.20 6.08 10.67
CA PHE A 37 0.21 6.68 11.57
C PHE A 37 -0.97 5.75 11.86
N LEU A 38 -0.83 4.46 11.56
CA LEU A 38 -1.83 3.47 11.94
C LEU A 38 -2.07 3.49 13.45
N ARG A 39 -3.34 3.39 13.83
CA ARG A 39 -3.79 3.36 15.22
C ARG A 39 -4.65 2.14 15.50
N ASP A 40 -4.61 1.66 16.74
CA ASP A 40 -5.53 0.67 17.26
C ASP A 40 -6.90 1.30 17.64
N GLU A 41 -7.81 0.46 18.12
CA GLU A 41 -9.16 0.86 18.55
C GLU A 41 -9.14 1.81 19.76
N GLN A 42 -8.05 1.78 20.54
CA GLN A 42 -7.82 2.68 21.67
C GLN A 42 -7.12 3.99 21.24
N GLY A 43 -6.89 4.18 19.94
CA GLY A 43 -6.25 5.38 19.39
C GLY A 43 -4.73 5.42 19.56
N ARG A 44 -4.10 4.34 20.03
CA ARG A 44 -2.64 4.25 20.20
C ARG A 44 -1.98 3.94 18.87
N PHE A 45 -0.83 4.55 18.61
CA PHE A 45 -0.07 4.28 17.39
C PHE A 45 0.45 2.83 17.39
N LEU A 46 0.29 2.17 16.26
CA LEU A 46 0.82 0.83 16.02
C LEU A 46 2.31 0.83 15.64
N ASN A 47 2.89 2.00 15.33
CA ASN A 47 4.29 2.13 14.95
C ASN A 47 5.02 3.06 15.93
N SER A 48 6.28 2.74 16.21
CA SER A 48 7.24 3.69 16.77
C SER A 48 7.87 4.53 15.65
N LYS A 49 8.38 5.71 16.00
CA LYS A 49 9.16 6.57 15.08
C LYS A 49 10.40 5.87 14.53
N GLU A 50 10.98 4.95 15.30
CA GLU A 50 12.19 4.19 14.92
C GLU A 50 11.90 3.07 13.92
N ASP A 51 10.65 2.60 13.84
CA ASP A 51 10.26 1.50 12.95
C ASP A 51 10.50 1.86 11.46
N LYS A 52 10.56 3.16 11.13
CA LYS A 52 10.96 3.66 9.80
C LYS A 52 12.28 3.09 9.29
N ARG A 53 13.23 2.81 10.20
CA ARG A 53 14.54 2.22 9.82
C ARG A 53 14.36 0.81 9.28
N VAL A 54 13.47 0.03 9.90
CA VAL A 54 13.12 -1.32 9.43
C VAL A 54 12.38 -1.26 8.10
N TRP A 55 11.41 -0.35 7.96
CA TRP A 55 10.64 -0.19 6.72
C TRP A 55 11.54 0.16 5.54
N LEU A 56 12.46 1.12 5.71
CA LEU A 56 13.42 1.49 4.67
C LEU A 56 14.37 0.35 4.33
N GLN A 57 14.87 -0.38 5.33
CA GLN A 57 15.73 -1.54 5.08
C GLN A 57 15.00 -2.65 4.31
N TRP A 58 13.73 -2.91 4.63
CA TRP A 58 12.94 -3.88 3.88
C TRP A 58 12.72 -3.45 2.43
N MET A 59 12.43 -2.17 2.18
CA MET A 59 12.27 -1.62 0.82
C MET A 59 13.55 -1.75 0.01
N GLU A 60 14.69 -1.45 0.62
CA GLU A 60 16.02 -1.58 0.01
C GLU A 60 16.28 -3.04 -0.41
N ARG A 61 16.10 -4.00 0.51
CA ARG A 61 16.20 -5.43 0.20
C ARG A 61 15.22 -5.87 -0.89
N ARG A 62 14.00 -5.33 -0.88
CA ARG A 62 12.96 -5.66 -1.87
C ARG A 62 13.32 -5.14 -3.26
N VAL A 63 14.03 -4.01 -3.35
CA VAL A 63 14.57 -3.46 -4.59
C VAL A 63 15.68 -4.35 -5.14
N HIS A 64 16.57 -4.86 -4.29
CA HIS A 64 17.65 -5.78 -4.68
C HIS A 64 17.22 -7.24 -4.89
N GLY A 65 15.97 -7.58 -4.57
CA GLY A 65 15.45 -8.94 -4.75
C GLY A 65 15.87 -9.92 -3.65
N GLU A 66 16.33 -9.40 -2.51
CA GLU A 66 16.84 -10.18 -1.37
C GLU A 66 15.73 -10.70 -0.46
N VAL A 67 14.55 -10.09 -0.54
CA VAL A 67 13.36 -10.50 0.22
C VAL A 67 12.16 -10.64 -0.69
N SER A 68 11.25 -11.53 -0.29
CA SER A 68 9.99 -11.78 -0.97
C SER A 68 8.86 -10.93 -0.38
N ALA A 69 7.63 -11.11 -0.87
CA ALA A 69 6.47 -10.41 -0.35
C ALA A 69 5.21 -11.26 -0.51
N ILE A 70 4.20 -10.96 0.28
CA ILE A 70 2.87 -11.57 0.21
C ILE A 70 2.04 -10.76 -0.78
N THR A 71 1.43 -11.43 -1.76
CA THR A 71 0.52 -10.81 -2.70
C THR A 71 -0.85 -10.63 -2.04
N THR A 72 -1.35 -9.41 -2.02
CA THR A 72 -2.66 -9.05 -1.43
C THR A 72 -3.51 -8.27 -2.45
N PRO A 73 -4.81 -8.07 -2.20
CA PRO A 73 -5.68 -7.26 -3.07
C PRO A 73 -5.19 -5.83 -3.32
N ILE A 74 -4.37 -5.28 -2.40
CA ILE A 74 -3.81 -3.92 -2.46
C ILE A 74 -2.36 -3.87 -2.95
N GLY A 75 -1.82 -4.98 -3.46
CA GLY A 75 -0.42 -5.10 -3.86
C GLY A 75 0.38 -5.96 -2.89
N TYR A 76 1.65 -5.64 -2.69
CA TYR A 76 2.56 -6.48 -1.91
C TYR A 76 2.74 -5.97 -0.49
N VAL A 77 2.70 -6.88 0.49
CA VAL A 77 3.06 -6.60 1.89
C VAL A 77 4.25 -7.48 2.31
N PRO A 78 5.09 -7.04 3.26
CA PRO A 78 6.21 -7.83 3.76
C PRO A 78 5.74 -9.14 4.42
N ARG A 79 6.57 -10.18 4.34
CA ARG A 79 6.41 -11.40 5.17
C ARG A 79 6.78 -11.12 6.62
N TYR A 80 6.14 -11.81 7.54
CA TYR A 80 6.39 -11.62 8.97
C TYR A 80 7.84 -11.95 9.35
N GLU A 81 8.39 -13.03 8.79
CA GLU A 81 9.72 -13.54 9.08
C GLU A 81 10.80 -12.52 8.70
N ASP A 82 10.70 -11.93 7.51
CA ASP A 82 11.62 -10.90 7.01
C ASP A 82 11.63 -9.69 7.95
N LEU A 83 10.44 -9.24 8.39
CA LEU A 83 10.35 -8.12 9.33
C LEU A 83 10.89 -8.48 10.70
N ARG A 84 10.57 -9.68 11.20
CA ARG A 84 11.02 -10.13 12.52
C ARG A 84 12.54 -10.17 12.60
N GLU A 85 13.20 -10.64 11.55
CA GLU A 85 14.66 -10.60 11.45
C GLU A 85 15.17 -9.15 11.44
N LEU A 86 14.58 -8.27 10.63
CA LEU A 86 14.98 -6.86 10.56
C LEU A 86 14.77 -6.10 11.86
N PHE A 87 13.66 -6.33 12.58
CA PHE A 87 13.44 -5.72 13.90
C PHE A 87 14.50 -6.14 14.90
N ARG A 88 14.93 -7.41 14.86
CA ARG A 88 16.00 -7.91 15.70
C ARG A 88 17.35 -7.29 15.31
N SER A 89 17.70 -7.27 14.03
CA SER A 89 19.03 -6.82 13.59
C SER A 89 19.19 -5.29 13.59
N VAL A 90 18.13 -4.53 13.27
CA VAL A 90 18.19 -3.05 13.14
C VAL A 90 17.90 -2.35 14.46
N LEU A 91 16.95 -2.88 15.25
CA LEU A 91 16.45 -2.22 16.47
C LEU A 91 16.68 -3.01 17.76
N ASN A 92 17.27 -4.21 17.68
CA ASN A 92 17.43 -5.12 18.81
C ASN A 92 16.11 -5.33 19.59
N ARG A 93 15.01 -5.48 18.85
CA ARG A 93 13.65 -5.60 19.40
C ARG A 93 12.97 -6.87 18.89
N ASP A 94 12.25 -7.57 19.76
CA ASP A 94 11.36 -8.63 19.32
C ASP A 94 10.11 -8.04 18.67
N TYR A 95 9.76 -8.56 17.49
CA TYR A 95 8.60 -8.11 16.72
C TYR A 95 7.54 -9.19 16.73
N ARG A 96 6.40 -8.88 17.32
CA ARG A 96 5.35 -9.85 17.61
C ARG A 96 4.44 -10.01 16.40
N LEU A 97 4.01 -11.24 16.15
CA LEU A 97 3.03 -11.56 15.09
C LEU A 97 1.71 -10.79 15.27
N GLU A 98 1.32 -10.50 16.51
CA GLU A 98 0.14 -9.67 16.80
C GLU A 98 0.28 -8.25 16.25
N ASP A 99 1.45 -7.62 16.42
CA ASP A 99 1.72 -6.27 15.94
C ASP A 99 1.74 -6.26 14.41
N TYR A 100 2.38 -7.26 13.80
CA TYR A 100 2.36 -7.48 12.36
C TYR A 100 0.95 -7.60 11.79
N ASN A 101 0.12 -8.46 12.38
CA ASN A 101 -1.26 -8.65 11.93
C ASN A 101 -2.07 -7.36 12.04
N LYS A 102 -1.90 -6.57 13.10
CA LYS A 102 -2.61 -5.28 13.23
C LYS A 102 -2.13 -4.25 12.21
N GLN A 103 -0.82 -4.18 11.98
CA GLN A 103 -0.20 -3.20 11.07
C GLN A 103 -0.54 -3.48 9.60
N PHE A 104 -0.50 -4.75 9.18
CA PHE A 104 -0.68 -5.14 7.78
C PHE A 104 -2.06 -5.74 7.45
N ALA A 105 -2.99 -5.79 8.40
CA ALA A 105 -4.37 -6.20 8.15
C ALA A 105 -5.04 -5.37 7.03
N ILE A 106 -5.62 -6.07 6.06
CA ILE A 106 -6.39 -5.50 4.97
C ILE A 106 -7.79 -5.19 5.49
N ARG A 107 -8.05 -3.91 5.73
CA ARG A 107 -9.34 -3.39 6.20
C ARG A 107 -10.20 -3.05 4.99
N VAL A 108 -10.92 -4.03 4.47
CA VAL A 108 -11.55 -3.96 3.16
C VAL A 108 -12.56 -2.83 3.09
N ASP A 109 -13.43 -2.68 4.09
CA ASP A 109 -14.47 -1.64 4.07
C ASP A 109 -13.88 -0.24 4.02
N LYS A 110 -12.84 0.00 4.82
CA LYS A 110 -12.12 1.29 4.81
C LYS A 110 -11.42 1.57 3.48
N LEU A 111 -10.96 0.52 2.79
CA LEU A 111 -10.32 0.64 1.48
C LEU A 111 -11.34 0.88 0.37
N LEU A 112 -12.50 0.22 0.42
CA LEU A 112 -13.62 0.47 -0.50
C LEU A 112 -14.12 1.91 -0.35
N ASP A 113 -14.35 2.38 0.89
CA ASP A 113 -14.72 3.76 1.15
C ASP A 113 -13.70 4.76 0.59
N LYS A 114 -12.40 4.41 0.67
CA LYS A 114 -11.33 5.22 0.09
C LYS A 114 -11.43 5.26 -1.43
N ILE A 115 -11.64 4.12 -2.08
CA ILE A 115 -11.82 4.03 -3.53
C ILE A 115 -13.01 4.88 -3.96
N ASP A 116 -14.15 4.77 -3.29
CA ASP A 116 -15.36 5.52 -3.65
C ASP A 116 -15.16 7.03 -3.49
N ARG A 117 -14.46 7.48 -2.44
CA ARG A 117 -14.08 8.90 -2.29
C ARG A 117 -13.17 9.37 -3.41
N ILE A 118 -12.15 8.59 -3.77
CA ILE A 118 -11.24 8.93 -4.87
C ILE A 118 -12.03 8.98 -6.18
N TRP A 119 -12.86 7.98 -6.45
CA TRP A 119 -13.69 7.91 -7.64
C TRP A 119 -14.52 9.18 -7.81
N LYS A 120 -15.25 9.57 -6.75
CA LYS A 120 -16.08 10.78 -6.77
C LYS A 120 -15.27 12.01 -7.18
N ILE A 121 -14.16 12.28 -6.49
CA ILE A 121 -13.31 13.46 -6.75
C ILE A 121 -12.81 13.47 -8.20
N TYR A 122 -12.27 12.35 -8.68
CA TYR A 122 -11.64 12.29 -9.99
C TYR A 122 -12.64 12.22 -11.15
N SER A 123 -13.86 11.74 -10.90
CA SER A 123 -14.95 11.71 -11.90
C SER A 123 -15.46 13.11 -12.26
N GLU A 124 -15.30 14.08 -11.36
CA GLU A 124 -15.64 15.49 -11.61
C GLU A 124 -14.59 16.21 -12.48
N ILE A 125 -13.45 15.58 -12.74
CA ILE A 125 -12.35 16.13 -13.54
C ILE A 125 -12.40 15.50 -14.95
N PRO A 126 -12.88 16.23 -15.98
CA PRO A 126 -13.18 15.65 -17.29
C PRO A 126 -11.99 15.04 -18.03
N THR A 127 -10.78 15.50 -17.70
CA THR A 127 -9.50 15.10 -18.29
C THR A 127 -8.88 13.87 -17.64
N THR A 128 -9.47 13.36 -16.54
CA THR A 128 -8.94 12.16 -15.87
C THR A 128 -8.94 10.98 -16.85
N PRO A 129 -7.79 10.32 -17.07
CA PRO A 129 -7.69 9.26 -18.06
C PRO A 129 -8.51 8.04 -17.64
N ARG A 130 -9.21 7.42 -18.58
CA ARG A 130 -10.00 6.19 -18.35
C ARG A 130 -9.21 5.10 -17.61
N LYS A 131 -7.92 4.94 -17.94
CA LYS A 131 -7.03 3.95 -17.31
C LYS A 131 -6.96 4.09 -15.79
N PHE A 132 -7.10 5.31 -15.26
CA PHE A 132 -7.14 5.54 -13.81
C PHE A 132 -8.34 4.84 -13.16
N PHE A 133 -9.53 4.98 -13.74
CA PHE A 133 -10.76 4.36 -13.24
C PHE A 133 -10.74 2.84 -13.39
N GLU A 134 -10.16 2.32 -14.49
CA GLU A 134 -9.98 0.88 -14.68
C GLU A 134 -9.15 0.26 -13.55
N ILE A 135 -8.03 0.89 -13.17
CA ILE A 135 -7.18 0.42 -12.06
C ILE A 135 -7.93 0.45 -10.72
N LEU A 136 -8.75 1.48 -10.48
CA LEU A 136 -9.57 1.57 -9.27
C LEU A 136 -10.63 0.46 -9.23
N GLU A 137 -11.29 0.18 -10.35
CA GLU A 137 -12.30 -0.86 -10.46
C GLU A 137 -11.68 -2.26 -10.27
N GLU A 138 -10.54 -2.53 -10.90
CA GLU A 138 -9.78 -3.76 -10.71
C GLU A 138 -9.39 -3.97 -9.23
N GLN A 139 -8.94 -2.91 -8.55
CA GLN A 139 -8.62 -2.98 -7.13
C GLN A 139 -9.88 -3.23 -6.28
N LYS A 140 -10.99 -2.55 -6.60
CA LYS A 140 -12.29 -2.71 -5.94
C LYS A 140 -12.78 -4.15 -6.03
N GLN A 141 -12.68 -4.75 -7.22
CA GLN A 141 -13.09 -6.13 -7.45
C GLN A 141 -12.26 -7.13 -6.63
N ARG A 142 -10.91 -7.00 -6.63
CA ARG A 142 -10.03 -7.84 -5.80
C ARG A 142 -10.36 -7.74 -4.31
N LEU A 143 -10.72 -6.54 -3.84
CA LEU A 143 -11.10 -6.30 -2.45
C LEU A 143 -12.44 -6.97 -2.11
N ILE A 144 -13.45 -6.84 -2.96
CA ILE A 144 -14.77 -7.48 -2.78
C ILE A 144 -14.63 -9.01 -2.73
N GLU A 145 -13.85 -9.59 -3.64
CA GLU A 145 -13.57 -11.02 -3.68
C GLU A 145 -12.87 -11.49 -2.40
N ALA A 146 -11.85 -10.77 -1.96
CA ALA A 146 -11.14 -11.09 -0.72
C ALA A 146 -12.05 -10.99 0.52
N LYS A 147 -12.95 -9.99 0.57
CA LYS A 147 -13.93 -9.87 1.66
C LYS A 147 -14.90 -11.04 1.68
N ARG A 148 -15.38 -11.49 0.51
CA ARG A 148 -16.25 -12.66 0.41
C ARG A 148 -15.56 -13.94 0.89
N ALA A 149 -14.27 -14.07 0.62
CA ALA A 149 -13.49 -15.25 1.00
C ALA A 149 -13.08 -15.27 2.48
N TYR A 150 -12.69 -14.12 3.05
CA TYR A 150 -12.00 -14.07 4.34
C TYR A 150 -12.61 -13.12 5.38
N GLY A 151 -13.64 -12.36 5.04
CA GLY A 151 -14.24 -11.35 5.92
C GLY A 151 -13.49 -10.01 5.94
N ASP A 152 -13.67 -9.24 7.00
CA ASP A 152 -12.99 -7.95 7.24
C ASP A 152 -12.83 -7.76 8.76
N PRO A 153 -11.62 -7.45 9.30
CA PRO A 153 -10.33 -7.32 8.62
C PRO A 153 -9.66 -8.65 8.26
N ILE A 154 -8.89 -8.65 7.17
CA ILE A 154 -8.17 -9.82 6.69
C ILE A 154 -6.69 -9.73 7.13
N PRO A 155 -6.18 -10.67 7.95
CA PRO A 155 -4.76 -10.68 8.29
C PRO A 155 -3.91 -11.15 7.10
N PRO A 156 -2.65 -10.71 6.97
CA PRO A 156 -1.78 -11.07 5.85
C PRO A 156 -1.59 -12.58 5.65
N SER A 157 -1.63 -13.35 6.74
CA SER A 157 -1.49 -14.81 6.73
C SER A 157 -2.58 -15.55 5.92
N ARG A 158 -3.70 -14.89 5.57
CA ARG A 158 -4.69 -15.47 4.64
C ARG A 158 -4.22 -15.51 3.19
N PHE A 159 -3.17 -14.76 2.87
CA PHE A 159 -2.61 -14.63 1.52
C PHE A 159 -1.23 -15.29 1.39
N GLU A 160 -0.71 -15.89 2.46
CA GLU A 160 0.51 -16.70 2.40
C GLU A 160 0.15 -18.06 1.79
N SER A 161 0.73 -18.32 0.62
CA SER A 161 0.61 -19.59 -0.11
C SER A 161 1.77 -20.51 0.22
#